data_AF-A0A5E5QKN7-F1
#
_entry.id   AF-A0A5E5QKN7-F1
#
_cell.length_a   1.000
_cell.length_b   1.000
_cell.length_c   1.000
_cell.angle_alpha   90.00
_cell.angle_beta   90.00
_cell.angle_gamma   90.00
#
_symmetry.space_group_name_H-M   'P 1'
#
loop_
_entity.id
_entity.type
_entity.pdbx_description
1 polymer ?
#
loop_
_entity_poly.entity_id
_entity_poly.type
_entity_poly.pdbx_seq_one_letter_code
_entity_poly.pdbx_strand_id
1 'polypeptide(L)'
;KIRPTAMIKTNNTTNLKNISKYLLTTTLTLGLLSATNTVIANQNSTIDNYNTRYTPQGRIKAGKRGTYKKDIHVWVYTSAFAKRFGMPQEWVDDELKGAEALAYRLDLDVYGTKCGYFSNVENCRPATACVVDMYIDDKANLPWNTNSRFESLYGRKSNLFFVAQKKKDGPTYGKRITKRGQQYKLGLDATTVVHGKNDKSRMGGYFILEYDRDIYKNIDYLSGSVTCRSFGKTRETKINIYDAVFRKNGSISAKSLNNLTHQVKIPNTFMQRVEVYDKAQYEPNSLFNELRKRLSTTTKPKSSE
;
A
#
# COMPACT_ATOMS: atom_id res chain seq x y z
N LYS A 1 61.92 47.97 6.16
CA LYS A 1 61.79 49.38 6.63
C LYS A 1 60.95 49.35 7.91
N ILE A 2 61.57 49.69 9.06
CA ILE A 2 60.93 50.14 10.32
C ILE A 2 60.11 49.09 11.11
N ARG A 3 60.81 48.45 12.08
CA ARG A 3 60.41 48.20 13.49
C ARG A 3 59.97 49.54 14.16
N PRO A 4 59.32 49.68 15.34
CA PRO A 4 59.23 48.72 16.46
C PRO A 4 57.99 48.87 17.43
N THR A 5 58.04 48.11 18.54
CA THR A 5 57.62 48.42 19.95
C THR A 5 56.25 49.04 20.24
N ALA A 6 55.37 48.32 20.95
CA ALA A 6 55.32 48.13 22.42
C ALA A 6 54.84 49.36 23.20
N MET A 7 53.75 49.24 23.94
CA MET A 7 53.81 49.34 25.41
C MET A 7 52.50 48.95 26.10
N ILE A 8 52.72 48.32 27.25
CA ILE A 8 51.80 47.83 28.27
C ILE A 8 51.25 49.01 29.07
N LYS A 9 49.99 48.92 29.52
CA LYS A 9 49.55 49.49 30.80
C LYS A 9 48.36 48.71 31.37
N THR A 10 48.67 47.75 32.22
CA THR A 10 47.82 47.32 33.34
C THR A 10 48.06 48.25 34.53
N ASN A 11 46.99 48.59 35.25
CA ASN A 11 46.90 48.76 36.71
C ASN A 11 45.40 48.95 37.01
N ASN A 12 44.70 47.94 37.50
CA ASN A 12 44.60 47.45 38.90
C ASN A 12 43.75 48.34 39.83
N THR A 13 42.82 47.65 40.49
CA THR A 13 42.32 47.85 41.88
C THR A 13 41.40 49.08 42.10
N THR A 14 40.29 49.05 42.87
CA THR A 14 39.88 48.15 43.95
C THR A 14 38.41 48.36 44.34
N ASN A 15 37.78 47.27 44.78
CA ASN A 15 36.92 47.09 45.96
C ASN A 15 35.53 47.76 46.13
N LEU A 16 34.57 46.84 46.30
CA LEU A 16 33.35 46.92 47.12
C LEU A 16 33.58 47.58 48.48
N LYS A 17 32.57 48.34 48.95
CA LYS A 17 32.15 48.41 50.37
C LYS A 17 30.71 48.94 50.51
N ASN A 18 29.92 48.21 51.31
CA ASN A 18 28.76 48.60 52.14
C ASN A 18 27.45 48.97 51.40
N ILE A 19 26.35 48.20 51.42
CA ILE A 19 25.48 47.66 52.50
C ILE A 19 24.72 48.74 53.31
N SER A 20 23.38 48.61 53.26
CA SER A 20 22.35 49.08 54.21
C SER A 20 21.66 50.42 53.90
N LYS A 21 20.42 50.36 53.40
CA LYS A 21 19.18 50.63 54.19
C LYS A 21 17.94 50.68 53.29
N TYR A 22 16.94 49.90 53.68
CA TYR A 22 15.49 50.19 53.67
C TYR A 22 14.88 50.93 52.47
N LEU A 23 14.04 50.21 51.71
CA LEU A 23 12.75 50.75 51.25
C LEU A 23 11.80 49.60 50.89
N LEU A 24 10.94 49.28 51.86
CA LEU A 24 9.73 48.48 51.71
C LEU A 24 8.59 49.46 51.49
N THR A 25 8.03 49.55 50.28
CA THR A 25 6.68 50.08 50.04
C THR A 25 6.18 49.67 48.65
N THR A 26 5.26 48.71 48.67
CA THR A 26 3.96 48.69 47.97
C THR A 26 3.86 49.17 46.51
N THR A 27 3.44 48.25 45.63
CA THR A 27 2.51 48.42 44.48
C THR A 27 2.50 47.08 43.72
N LEU A 28 1.47 46.53 43.10
CA LEU A 28 0.08 46.89 42.83
C LEU A 28 -0.51 45.57 42.27
N THR A 29 -1.69 45.14 42.72
CA THR A 29 -2.38 43.97 42.18
C THR A 29 -2.83 44.24 40.74
N LEU A 30 -2.21 43.58 39.76
CA LEU A 30 -2.71 43.50 38.38
C LEU A 30 -3.29 42.09 38.13
N GLY A 31 -4.55 42.07 37.70
CA GLY A 31 -5.36 40.86 37.55
C GLY A 31 -4.77 39.83 36.58
N LEU A 32 -4.83 38.56 37.01
CA LEU A 32 -4.62 37.41 36.14
C LEU A 32 -5.77 37.33 35.12
N LEU A 33 -5.54 37.82 33.90
CA LEU A 33 -6.13 37.19 32.72
C LEU A 33 -5.41 35.86 32.52
N SER A 34 -5.99 34.78 33.05
CA SER A 34 -5.61 33.42 32.67
C SER A 34 -6.12 33.14 31.26
N ALA A 35 -5.39 33.62 30.26
CA ALA A 35 -5.42 33.02 28.94
C ALA A 35 -4.84 31.61 29.10
N THR A 36 -5.70 30.60 29.20
CA THR A 36 -5.31 29.21 29.00
C THR A 36 -4.90 29.08 27.54
N ASN A 37 -3.65 29.43 27.25
CA ASN A 37 -2.97 28.94 26.06
C ASN A 37 -2.97 27.41 26.20
N THR A 38 -3.95 26.75 25.59
CA THR A 38 -3.80 25.36 25.16
C THR A 38 -2.69 25.38 24.12
N VAL A 39 -1.46 25.35 24.61
CA VAL A 39 -0.30 24.92 23.85
C VAL A 39 -0.62 23.47 23.49
N ILE A 40 -1.19 23.28 22.31
CA ILE A 40 -1.10 21.99 21.63
C ILE A 40 0.40 21.78 21.50
N ALA A 41 0.96 20.97 22.40
CA ALA A 41 2.33 20.52 22.32
C ALA A 41 2.49 19.86 20.95
N ASN A 42 3.01 20.62 20.00
CA ASN A 42 3.53 20.13 18.75
C ASN A 42 4.73 19.28 19.16
N GLN A 43 4.48 18.03 19.52
CA GLN A 43 5.56 17.09 19.75
C GLN A 43 6.39 17.10 18.47
N ASN A 44 7.65 17.53 18.61
CA ASN A 44 8.71 17.30 17.65
C ASN A 44 8.82 15.78 17.44
N SER A 45 7.93 15.24 16.63
CA SER A 45 8.04 13.92 16.05
C SER A 45 9.25 13.99 15.12
N THR A 46 10.39 13.54 15.63
CA THR A 46 11.59 13.21 14.83
C THR A 46 11.30 12.12 13.79
N ILE A 47 10.11 11.52 13.82
CA ILE A 47 9.61 10.59 12.81
C ILE A 47 9.04 11.41 11.66
N ASP A 48 9.69 11.26 10.51
CA ASP A 48 9.20 11.69 9.20
C ASP A 48 7.80 11.07 8.95
N ASN A 49 6.75 11.89 9.05
CA ASN A 49 5.37 11.42 8.92
C ASN A 49 5.01 11.14 7.44
N TYR A 50 3.88 10.47 7.21
CA TYR A 50 3.44 10.14 5.84
C TYR A 50 3.46 11.36 4.89
N ASN A 51 2.92 12.50 5.32
CA ASN A 51 2.79 13.68 4.47
C ASN A 51 4.14 14.25 4.05
N THR A 52 5.12 14.29 4.96
CA THR A 52 6.48 14.77 4.67
C THR A 52 7.28 13.81 3.79
N ARG A 53 6.85 12.55 3.65
CA ARG A 53 7.44 11.55 2.75
C ARG A 53 6.80 11.55 1.35
N TYR A 54 5.47 11.54 1.30
CA TYR A 54 4.71 11.15 0.11
C TYR A 54 3.85 12.27 -0.51
N THR A 55 3.84 13.49 0.06
CA THR A 55 3.08 14.62 -0.50
C THR A 55 3.99 15.80 -0.86
N PRO A 56 3.73 16.52 -1.98
CA PRO A 56 4.44 17.76 -2.29
C PRO A 56 4.35 18.79 -1.17
N GLN A 57 3.14 19.03 -0.65
CA GLN A 57 2.88 20.06 0.35
C GLN A 57 3.62 19.77 1.65
N GLY A 58 3.61 18.51 2.11
CA GLY A 58 4.35 18.10 3.30
C GLY A 58 5.87 18.24 3.12
N ARG A 59 6.40 17.87 1.95
CA ARG A 59 7.83 18.02 1.63
C ARG A 59 8.28 19.48 1.58
N ILE A 60 7.49 20.36 0.96
CA ILE A 60 7.77 21.81 0.90
C ILE A 60 7.82 22.38 2.31
N LYS A 61 6.82 22.08 3.15
CA LYS A 61 6.79 22.52 4.55
C LYS A 61 7.98 22.00 5.36
N ALA A 62 8.46 20.80 5.06
CA ALA A 62 9.63 20.20 5.70
C ALA A 62 10.97 20.64 5.11
N GLY A 63 11.00 21.57 4.14
CA GLY A 63 12.23 22.05 3.51
C GLY A 63 12.98 21.00 2.67
N LYS A 64 12.31 19.90 2.28
CA LYS A 64 12.94 18.80 1.52
C LYS A 64 12.98 19.08 0.02
N ARG A 65 14.14 18.87 -0.60
CA ARG A 65 14.36 19.00 -2.05
C ARG A 65 14.48 17.63 -2.75
N GLY A 66 14.50 17.62 -4.08
CA GLY A 66 14.70 16.42 -4.90
C GLY A 66 13.42 15.63 -5.21
N THR A 67 13.59 14.45 -5.81
CA THR A 67 12.49 13.55 -6.17
C THR A 67 11.87 12.90 -4.92
N TYR A 68 10.63 12.44 -5.04
CA TYR A 68 9.96 11.66 -4.01
C TYR A 68 9.10 10.56 -4.63
N LYS A 69 8.91 9.48 -3.89
CA LYS A 69 7.98 8.43 -4.29
C LYS A 69 6.57 8.97 -4.11
N LYS A 70 5.78 9.04 -5.19
CA LYS A 70 4.36 9.37 -5.08
C LYS A 70 3.61 8.12 -4.63
N ASP A 71 2.81 8.25 -3.58
CA ASP A 71 1.86 7.21 -3.21
C ASP A 71 0.66 7.25 -4.17
N ILE A 72 0.31 6.10 -4.72
CA ILE A 72 -0.78 5.91 -5.68
C ILE A 72 -1.91 5.04 -5.14
N HIS A 73 -1.80 4.59 -3.88
CA HIS A 73 -2.72 3.63 -3.31
C HIS A 73 -3.93 4.31 -2.69
N VAL A 74 -5.04 3.58 -2.72
CA VAL A 74 -6.17 3.82 -1.82
C VAL A 74 -5.91 3.00 -0.56
N TRP A 75 -5.97 3.63 0.60
CA TRP A 75 -5.66 2.97 1.87
C TRP A 75 -6.89 2.74 2.75
N VAL A 76 -6.79 1.69 3.56
CA VAL A 76 -7.51 1.54 4.82
C VAL A 76 -6.62 0.82 5.82
N TYR A 77 -6.67 1.21 7.08
CA TYR A 77 -5.90 0.54 8.13
C TYR A 77 -6.50 0.77 9.50
N THR A 78 -6.08 -0.04 10.46
CA THR A 78 -6.46 0.11 11.87
C THR A 78 -5.77 1.32 12.51
N SER A 79 -6.35 1.83 13.60
CA SER A 79 -5.75 2.89 14.42
C SER A 79 -4.35 2.51 14.92
N ALA A 80 -4.16 1.23 15.29
CA ALA A 80 -2.88 0.71 15.76
C ALA A 80 -1.80 0.76 14.66
N PHE A 81 -2.15 0.34 13.44
CA PHE A 81 -1.25 0.43 12.29
C PHE A 81 -0.92 1.88 11.95
N ALA A 82 -1.90 2.77 11.97
CA ALA A 82 -1.70 4.19 11.69
C ALA A 82 -0.70 4.83 12.66
N LYS A 83 -0.87 4.57 13.97
CA LYS A 83 0.04 5.04 15.00
C LYS A 83 1.45 4.46 14.82
N ARG A 84 1.55 3.18 14.50
CA ARG A 84 2.83 2.47 14.33
C ARG A 84 3.66 3.03 13.16
N PHE A 85 3.02 3.36 12.04
CA PHE A 85 3.72 3.77 10.81
C PHE A 85 3.64 5.28 10.51
N GLY A 86 2.98 6.06 11.37
CA GLY A 86 2.79 7.50 11.18
C GLY A 86 1.90 7.81 9.98
N MET A 87 0.84 7.02 9.79
CA MET A 87 -0.11 7.17 8.68
C MET A 87 -1.21 8.19 9.01
N PRO A 88 -1.80 8.85 8.00
CA PRO A 88 -2.86 9.85 8.20
C PRO A 88 -4.11 9.28 8.88
N GLN A 89 -4.89 10.11 9.57
CA GLN A 89 -6.06 9.61 10.32
C GLN A 89 -7.29 9.41 9.42
N GLU A 90 -7.36 10.08 8.27
CA GLU A 90 -8.50 10.03 7.36
C GLU A 90 -8.76 8.66 6.69
N TRP A 91 -7.78 7.75 6.72
CA TRP A 91 -7.92 6.38 6.19
C TRP A 91 -8.00 5.31 7.28
N VAL A 92 -8.06 5.73 8.55
CA VAL A 92 -8.31 4.83 9.66
C VAL A 92 -9.75 4.32 9.58
N ASP A 93 -9.91 3.00 9.66
CA ASP A 93 -11.20 2.35 9.81
C ASP A 93 -11.02 1.05 10.58
N ASP A 94 -11.37 1.07 11.87
CA ASP A 94 -11.24 -0.09 12.77
C ASP A 94 -12.33 -1.17 12.52
N GLU A 95 -13.27 -0.96 11.58
CA GLU A 95 -14.11 -2.05 11.06
C GLU A 95 -13.30 -3.03 10.21
N LEU A 96 -12.08 -2.68 9.79
CA LEU A 96 -11.15 -3.60 9.15
C LEU A 96 -10.78 -4.71 10.15
N LYS A 97 -11.09 -5.97 9.81
CA LYS A 97 -10.74 -7.14 10.62
C LYS A 97 -9.99 -8.17 9.80
N GLY A 98 -9.08 -8.91 10.44
CA GLY A 98 -8.24 -9.91 9.78
C GLY A 98 -7.04 -9.34 9.02
N ALA A 99 -6.90 -8.02 8.94
CA ALA A 99 -5.68 -7.36 8.46
C ALA A 99 -5.45 -6.09 9.28
N GLU A 100 -4.19 -5.66 9.40
CA GLU A 100 -3.84 -4.39 10.02
C GLU A 100 -3.97 -3.22 9.03
N ALA A 101 -3.75 -3.49 7.74
CA ALA A 101 -3.88 -2.53 6.64
C ALA A 101 -4.18 -3.20 5.31
N LEU A 102 -4.85 -2.46 4.42
CA LEU A 102 -5.01 -2.79 3.01
C LEU A 102 -4.62 -1.61 2.13
N ALA A 103 -4.02 -1.90 0.97
CA ALA A 103 -3.69 -0.91 -0.06
C ALA A 103 -4.22 -1.38 -1.41
N TYR A 104 -5.04 -0.57 -2.06
CA TYR A 104 -5.53 -0.86 -3.41
C TYR A 104 -4.82 0.00 -4.46
N ARG A 105 -4.44 -0.60 -5.59
CA ARG A 105 -3.91 0.13 -6.76
C ARG A 105 -4.34 -0.48 -8.08
N LEU A 106 -4.27 0.34 -9.13
CA LEU A 106 -4.11 -0.13 -10.49
C LEU A 106 -2.63 -0.36 -10.77
N ASP A 107 -2.28 -1.57 -11.18
CA ASP A 107 -0.94 -1.97 -11.55
C ASP A 107 -0.87 -2.30 -13.04
N LEU A 108 0.09 -1.73 -13.74
CA LEU A 108 0.29 -1.89 -15.18
C LEU A 108 1.52 -2.73 -15.51
N ASP A 109 2.28 -3.15 -14.49
CA ASP A 109 3.57 -3.80 -14.65
C ASP A 109 3.50 -5.31 -14.41
N VAL A 110 2.67 -5.78 -13.47
CA VAL A 110 2.54 -7.21 -13.09
C VAL A 110 2.41 -8.15 -14.27
N TYR A 111 1.51 -7.82 -15.20
CA TYR A 111 1.22 -8.66 -16.36
C TYR A 111 1.98 -8.22 -17.62
N GLY A 112 2.80 -7.18 -17.51
CA GLY A 112 3.56 -6.60 -18.60
C GLY A 112 2.69 -6.05 -19.74
N THR A 113 3.36 -5.73 -20.85
CA THR A 113 2.72 -5.33 -22.10
C THR A 113 2.28 -6.58 -22.86
N LYS A 114 1.04 -6.59 -23.35
CA LYS A 114 0.51 -7.62 -24.24
C LYS A 114 0.18 -6.99 -25.59
N CYS A 115 0.38 -7.75 -26.67
CA CYS A 115 0.10 -7.32 -28.03
C CYS A 115 -0.90 -8.28 -28.71
N GLY A 116 -1.37 -7.95 -29.92
CA GLY A 116 -2.36 -8.77 -30.63
C GLY A 116 -3.81 -8.39 -30.39
N TYR A 117 -4.09 -7.25 -29.73
CA TYR A 117 -5.46 -6.84 -29.45
C TYR A 117 -6.22 -6.46 -30.73
N PHE A 118 -7.46 -6.95 -30.84
CA PHE A 118 -8.34 -6.74 -31.99
C PHE A 118 -7.76 -7.25 -33.31
N SER A 119 -7.10 -8.42 -33.25
CA SER A 119 -6.46 -9.08 -34.40
C SER A 119 -5.34 -8.27 -35.08
N ASN A 120 -4.82 -7.24 -34.40
CA ASN A 120 -3.65 -6.49 -34.86
C ASN A 120 -2.46 -6.84 -33.95
N VAL A 121 -1.46 -7.52 -34.51
CA VAL A 121 -0.26 -8.02 -33.81
C VAL A 121 0.58 -6.89 -33.21
N GLU A 122 0.61 -5.72 -33.86
CA GLU A 122 1.36 -4.54 -33.40
C GLU A 122 0.62 -3.74 -32.32
N ASN A 123 -0.65 -4.07 -32.06
CA ASN A 123 -1.44 -3.36 -31.08
C ASN A 123 -1.09 -3.82 -29.66
N CYS A 124 -0.09 -3.15 -29.08
CA CYS A 124 0.46 -3.41 -27.77
C CYS A 124 -0.10 -2.47 -26.70
N ARG A 125 -0.34 -3.00 -25.49
CA ARG A 125 -0.72 -2.20 -24.33
C ARG A 125 -0.36 -2.88 -23.02
N PRO A 126 -0.10 -2.12 -21.94
CA PRO A 126 0.02 -2.67 -20.60
C PRO A 126 -1.25 -3.44 -20.21
N ALA A 127 -1.08 -4.64 -19.68
CA ALA A 127 -2.18 -5.41 -19.12
C ALA A 127 -2.45 -4.91 -17.69
N THR A 128 -3.70 -4.54 -17.43
CA THR A 128 -4.12 -4.00 -16.14
C THR A 128 -4.31 -5.11 -15.11
N ALA A 129 -3.82 -4.86 -13.89
CA ALA A 129 -4.12 -5.64 -12.70
C ALA A 129 -4.68 -4.70 -11.64
N CYS A 130 -5.77 -5.11 -11.00
CA CYS A 130 -6.28 -4.41 -9.82
C CYS A 130 -5.79 -5.17 -8.61
N VAL A 131 -4.97 -4.53 -7.80
CA VAL A 131 -4.19 -5.21 -6.76
C VAL A 131 -4.63 -4.71 -5.40
N VAL A 132 -4.85 -5.66 -4.48
CA VAL A 132 -5.03 -5.39 -3.05
C VAL A 132 -3.83 -5.98 -2.33
N ASP A 133 -3.04 -5.12 -1.71
CA ASP A 133 -2.05 -5.52 -0.72
C ASP A 133 -2.73 -5.68 0.63
N MET A 134 -2.31 -6.69 1.38
CA MET A 134 -2.77 -6.98 2.73
C MET A 134 -1.56 -7.07 3.66
N TYR A 135 -1.68 -6.41 4.81
CA TYR A 135 -0.73 -6.49 5.92
C TYR A 135 -1.44 -7.21 7.05
N ILE A 136 -1.01 -8.43 7.36
CA ILE A 136 -1.69 -9.35 8.27
C ILE A 136 -0.77 -9.62 9.47
N ASP A 137 -1.32 -9.63 10.68
CA ASP A 137 -0.59 -10.05 11.88
C ASP A 137 -0.07 -11.48 11.68
N ASP A 138 1.22 -11.71 11.90
CA ASP A 138 1.88 -13.02 11.70
C ASP A 138 1.27 -14.14 12.57
N LYS A 139 0.61 -13.79 13.67
CA LYS A 139 -0.14 -14.73 14.52
C LYS A 139 -1.39 -15.29 13.86
N ALA A 140 -1.80 -14.76 12.70
CA ALA A 140 -2.90 -15.32 11.92
C ALA A 140 -2.60 -16.75 11.42
N ASN A 141 -1.35 -17.20 11.44
CA ASN A 141 -0.93 -18.56 11.09
C ASN A 141 -1.53 -19.02 9.74
N LEU A 142 -1.28 -18.23 8.69
CA LEU A 142 -1.82 -18.51 7.36
C LEU A 142 -1.34 -19.90 6.84
N PRO A 143 -2.18 -20.63 6.06
CA PRO A 143 -1.87 -21.96 5.56
C PRO A 143 -0.86 -21.90 4.39
N TRP A 144 0.38 -21.55 4.71
CA TRP A 144 1.47 -21.41 3.74
C TRP A 144 1.79 -22.75 3.06
N ASN A 145 1.82 -22.76 1.73
CA ASN A 145 2.13 -23.93 0.89
C ASN A 145 3.64 -24.13 0.65
N THR A 146 4.46 -23.31 1.29
CA THR A 146 5.89 -23.19 1.05
C THR A 146 6.61 -22.69 2.29
N ASN A 147 7.85 -23.16 2.48
CA ASN A 147 8.73 -22.68 3.53
C ASN A 147 9.48 -21.42 3.14
N SER A 148 9.37 -20.96 1.88
CA SER A 148 10.02 -19.71 1.46
C SER A 148 9.42 -18.53 2.21
N ARG A 149 10.29 -17.62 2.68
CA ARG A 149 9.86 -16.36 3.29
C ARG A 149 9.22 -15.43 2.27
N PHE A 150 9.77 -15.39 1.06
CA PHE A 150 9.40 -14.44 0.03
C PHE A 150 9.35 -15.14 -1.32
N GLU A 151 8.29 -14.88 -2.09
CA GLU A 151 8.23 -15.18 -3.52
C GLU A 151 7.45 -14.06 -4.23
N SER A 152 7.81 -13.78 -5.48
CA SER A 152 7.25 -12.66 -6.23
C SER A 152 7.18 -12.93 -7.72
N LEU A 153 6.01 -12.63 -8.30
CA LEU A 153 5.79 -12.50 -9.74
C LEU A 153 6.16 -11.09 -10.26
N TYR A 154 6.47 -10.15 -9.37
CA TYR A 154 6.90 -8.82 -9.77
C TYR A 154 8.32 -8.82 -10.32
N GLY A 155 8.56 -7.78 -11.13
CA GLY A 155 9.80 -7.56 -11.85
C GLY A 155 9.69 -8.04 -13.29
N ARG A 156 9.97 -7.13 -14.23
CA ARG A 156 10.16 -7.48 -15.65
C ARG A 156 11.49 -8.22 -15.78
N LYS A 157 11.45 -9.51 -15.51
CA LYS A 157 12.63 -10.38 -15.53
C LYS A 157 12.75 -11.03 -16.90
N SER A 158 13.96 -11.02 -17.46
CA SER A 158 14.25 -11.57 -18.78
C SER A 158 13.93 -13.06 -18.90
N ASN A 159 13.97 -13.80 -17.78
CA ASN A 159 13.70 -15.23 -17.74
C ASN A 159 12.25 -15.61 -18.13
N LEU A 160 11.29 -14.68 -18.09
CA LEU A 160 9.93 -14.91 -18.59
C LEU A 160 9.88 -15.16 -20.10
N PHE A 161 10.88 -14.69 -20.84
CA PHE A 161 11.00 -14.90 -22.29
C PHE A 161 11.76 -16.19 -22.64
N PHE A 162 12.30 -16.90 -21.66
CA PHE A 162 12.98 -18.16 -21.88
C PHE A 162 12.02 -19.34 -21.72
N VAL A 163 11.80 -20.07 -22.80
CA VAL A 163 11.08 -21.34 -22.79
C VAL A 163 12.09 -22.46 -22.94
N ALA A 164 12.21 -23.30 -21.91
CA ALA A 164 13.05 -24.49 -21.95
C ALA A 164 12.58 -25.43 -23.08
N GLN A 165 13.47 -25.75 -24.01
CA GLN A 165 13.16 -26.59 -25.17
C GLN A 165 12.89 -28.05 -24.75
N LYS A 166 13.48 -28.51 -23.64
CA LYS A 166 13.18 -29.81 -23.02
C LYS A 166 12.48 -29.58 -21.70
N LYS A 167 11.40 -30.33 -21.46
CA LYS A 167 10.61 -30.24 -20.22
C LYS A 167 11.45 -30.45 -18.95
N LYS A 168 12.47 -31.31 -18.99
CA LYS A 168 13.36 -31.57 -17.86
C LYS A 168 14.30 -30.40 -17.52
N ASP A 169 14.56 -29.53 -18.49
CA ASP A 169 15.41 -28.35 -18.36
C ASP A 169 14.59 -27.11 -17.92
N GLY A 170 13.27 -27.28 -17.79
CA GLY A 170 12.37 -26.25 -17.30
C GLY A 170 12.60 -25.92 -15.82
N PRO A 171 12.29 -24.69 -15.40
CA PRO A 171 12.52 -24.27 -14.03
C PRO A 171 11.63 -25.04 -13.05
N THR A 172 12.16 -25.25 -11.84
CA THR A 172 11.51 -26.06 -10.80
C THR A 172 10.16 -25.51 -10.36
N TYR A 173 9.97 -24.19 -10.38
CA TYR A 173 8.68 -23.57 -10.03
C TYR A 173 7.52 -24.03 -10.92
N GLY A 174 7.78 -24.35 -12.20
CA GLY A 174 6.76 -24.87 -13.13
C GLY A 174 6.21 -26.26 -12.74
N LYS A 175 6.91 -26.99 -11.87
CA LYS A 175 6.49 -28.31 -11.37
C LYS A 175 5.42 -28.22 -10.27
N ARG A 176 5.24 -27.04 -9.64
CA ARG A 176 4.21 -26.78 -8.61
C ARG A 176 2.87 -26.33 -9.19
N ILE A 177 2.76 -26.14 -10.50
CA ILE A 177 1.48 -25.86 -11.16
C ILE A 177 0.60 -27.10 -10.99
N THR A 178 -0.49 -26.97 -10.24
CA THR A 178 -1.45 -28.07 -10.05
C THR A 178 -1.87 -28.63 -11.42
N LYS A 179 -1.78 -29.96 -11.59
CA LYS A 179 -2.00 -30.61 -12.90
C LYS A 179 -3.46 -30.39 -13.33
N ARG A 180 -3.61 -29.67 -14.47
CA ARG A 180 -4.82 -29.12 -15.12
C ARG A 180 -5.26 -27.73 -14.61
N GLY A 181 -4.87 -26.71 -15.39
CA GLY A 181 -5.62 -25.46 -15.56
C GLY A 181 -5.66 -24.48 -14.39
N GLN A 182 -5.24 -24.89 -13.19
CA GLN A 182 -5.13 -24.01 -12.04
C GLN A 182 -3.66 -23.56 -11.93
N GLN A 183 -3.44 -22.26 -12.20
CA GLN A 183 -2.16 -21.56 -12.24
C GLN A 183 -1.27 -21.86 -11.02
N TYR A 184 0.04 -21.60 -11.15
CA TYR A 184 0.97 -21.54 -10.02
C TYR A 184 0.37 -20.66 -8.91
N LYS A 185 0.25 -21.21 -7.70
CA LYS A 185 -0.27 -20.50 -6.52
C LYS A 185 0.91 -20.14 -5.61
N LEU A 186 1.22 -18.85 -5.53
CA LEU A 186 2.26 -18.33 -4.66
C LEU A 186 1.76 -18.33 -3.22
N GLY A 187 2.48 -19.00 -2.32
CA GLY A 187 2.30 -18.85 -0.88
C GLY A 187 1.06 -19.53 -0.32
N LEU A 188 -0.13 -19.30 -0.88
CA LEU A 188 -1.40 -19.87 -0.44
C LEU A 188 -2.15 -20.48 -1.62
N ASP A 189 -2.74 -21.65 -1.39
CA ASP A 189 -3.39 -22.43 -2.45
C ASP A 189 -4.83 -22.00 -2.73
N ALA A 190 -5.60 -21.66 -1.69
CA ALA A 190 -7.04 -21.42 -1.78
C ALA A 190 -7.43 -20.06 -1.18
N THR A 191 -7.71 -19.10 -2.06
CA THR A 191 -8.15 -17.74 -1.71
C THR A 191 -9.39 -17.35 -2.52
N THR A 192 -10.29 -16.56 -1.96
CA THR A 192 -11.52 -16.15 -2.65
C THR A 192 -12.00 -14.79 -2.16
N VAL A 193 -12.49 -13.97 -3.09
CA VAL A 193 -13.22 -12.75 -2.79
C VAL A 193 -14.71 -13.07 -2.72
N VAL A 194 -15.33 -12.81 -1.57
CA VAL A 194 -16.76 -12.99 -1.32
C VAL A 194 -17.41 -11.65 -0.95
N HIS A 195 -18.70 -11.51 -1.18
CA HIS A 195 -19.44 -10.30 -0.82
C HIS A 195 -20.90 -10.60 -0.41
N GLY A 196 -21.53 -9.61 0.23
CA GLY A 196 -22.88 -9.68 0.78
C GLY A 196 -22.97 -10.33 2.17
N LYS A 197 -24.12 -10.17 2.83
CA LYS A 197 -24.39 -10.57 4.24
C LYS A 197 -24.01 -12.01 4.60
N ASN A 198 -24.19 -12.96 3.67
CA ASN A 198 -24.06 -14.39 3.95
C ASN A 198 -22.90 -15.06 3.18
N ASP A 199 -21.98 -14.29 2.61
CA ASP A 199 -20.84 -14.78 1.83
C ASP A 199 -21.22 -15.70 0.64
N LYS A 200 -22.51 -15.68 0.24
CA LYS A 200 -23.05 -16.52 -0.82
C LYS A 200 -22.59 -16.09 -2.21
N SER A 201 -22.24 -14.82 -2.37
CA SER A 201 -21.83 -14.27 -3.67
C SER A 201 -20.31 -14.25 -3.79
N ARG A 202 -19.79 -14.94 -4.79
CA ARG A 202 -18.36 -15.02 -5.09
C ARG A 202 -18.03 -14.12 -6.26
N MET A 203 -16.97 -13.32 -6.11
CA MET A 203 -16.50 -12.42 -7.16
C MET A 203 -15.28 -12.98 -7.92
N GLY A 204 -14.67 -14.05 -7.42
CA GLY A 204 -13.51 -14.68 -8.02
C GLY A 204 -12.42 -14.97 -7.00
N GLY A 205 -11.22 -15.28 -7.49
CA GLY A 205 -10.04 -15.50 -6.66
C GLY A 205 -9.37 -14.19 -6.24
N TYR A 206 -8.64 -14.25 -5.13
CA TYR A 206 -7.58 -13.29 -4.82
C TYR A 206 -6.25 -13.91 -5.27
N PHE A 207 -5.76 -13.55 -6.45
CA PHE A 207 -4.61 -14.24 -7.05
C PHE A 207 -3.32 -13.64 -6.53
N ILE A 208 -2.61 -14.39 -5.68
CA ILE A 208 -1.37 -13.91 -5.06
C ILE A 208 -0.32 -13.65 -6.15
N LEU A 209 0.24 -12.45 -6.10
CA LEU A 209 1.28 -11.94 -6.98
C LEU A 209 2.64 -11.91 -6.28
N GLU A 210 2.65 -11.65 -4.98
CA GLU A 210 3.85 -11.59 -4.15
C GLU A 210 3.45 -11.78 -2.69
N TYR A 211 4.38 -12.29 -1.89
CA TYR A 211 4.28 -12.23 -0.44
C TYR A 211 5.68 -12.09 0.17
N ASP A 212 5.76 -11.47 1.34
CA ASP A 212 6.94 -11.44 2.21
C ASP A 212 6.48 -11.67 3.64
N ARG A 213 6.84 -12.82 4.20
CA ARG A 213 6.58 -13.13 5.60
C ARG A 213 7.52 -12.34 6.48
N ASP A 214 7.00 -11.79 7.56
CA ASP A 214 7.78 -10.94 8.47
C ASP A 214 8.45 -9.73 7.77
N ILE A 215 7.76 -9.09 6.80
CA ILE A 215 8.28 -7.89 6.10
C ILE A 215 8.61 -6.77 7.09
N TYR A 216 7.77 -6.67 8.12
CA TYR A 216 8.03 -5.93 9.34
C TYR A 216 7.81 -6.88 10.51
N LYS A 217 8.35 -6.54 11.68
CA LYS A 217 8.12 -7.32 12.91
C LYS A 217 6.62 -7.60 13.09
N ASN A 218 6.25 -8.87 13.13
CA ASN A 218 4.89 -9.37 13.32
C ASN A 218 3.90 -9.03 12.18
N ILE A 219 4.37 -8.75 10.96
CA ILE A 219 3.51 -8.46 9.82
C ILE A 219 3.93 -9.32 8.64
N ASP A 220 3.00 -10.14 8.17
CA ASP A 220 3.03 -10.78 6.86
C ASP A 220 2.42 -9.85 5.81
N TYR A 221 3.09 -9.74 4.67
CA TYR A 221 2.61 -9.00 3.52
C TYR A 221 2.20 -9.95 2.40
N LEU A 222 1.01 -9.69 1.83
CA LEU A 222 0.50 -10.37 0.65
C LEU A 222 0.04 -9.34 -0.36
N SER A 223 0.45 -9.48 -1.61
CA SER A 223 -0.06 -8.73 -2.74
C SER A 223 -0.82 -9.66 -3.66
N GLY A 224 -2.02 -9.27 -4.10
CA GLY A 224 -2.83 -10.15 -4.94
C GLY A 224 -3.80 -9.39 -5.81
N SER A 225 -4.02 -9.92 -7.01
CA SER A 225 -4.98 -9.33 -7.94
C SER A 225 -6.41 -9.78 -7.67
N VAL A 226 -7.32 -8.83 -7.87
CA VAL A 226 -8.76 -9.00 -7.78
C VAL A 226 -9.42 -8.58 -9.09
N THR A 227 -10.70 -8.90 -9.22
CA THR A 227 -11.50 -8.48 -10.38
C THR A 227 -11.66 -6.97 -10.39
N CYS A 228 -10.97 -6.29 -11.31
CA CYS A 228 -11.13 -4.85 -11.53
C CYS A 228 -12.59 -4.44 -11.68
N ARG A 229 -12.95 -3.23 -11.24
CA ARG A 229 -14.29 -2.62 -11.34
C ARG A 229 -15.35 -3.29 -10.45
N SER A 230 -15.44 -4.62 -10.48
CA SER A 230 -16.40 -5.37 -9.66
C SER A 230 -16.05 -5.28 -8.19
N PHE A 231 -14.76 -5.31 -7.85
CA PHE A 231 -14.28 -5.27 -6.47
C PHE A 231 -14.87 -4.05 -5.72
N GLY A 232 -14.55 -2.83 -6.16
CA GLY A 232 -15.03 -1.59 -5.54
C GLY A 232 -16.56 -1.44 -5.47
N LYS A 233 -17.32 -2.06 -6.39
CA LYS A 233 -18.79 -1.96 -6.45
C LYS A 233 -19.53 -2.81 -5.42
N THR A 234 -18.83 -3.74 -4.76
CA THR A 234 -19.48 -4.62 -3.77
C THR A 234 -19.38 -4.08 -2.36
N ARG A 235 -20.25 -4.61 -1.50
CA ARG A 235 -20.36 -4.27 -0.10
C ARG A 235 -20.32 -5.54 0.72
N GLU A 236 -19.95 -5.38 1.99
CA GLU A 236 -19.74 -6.49 2.93
C GLU A 236 -18.73 -7.49 2.35
N THR A 237 -17.68 -6.95 1.73
CA THR A 237 -16.66 -7.70 0.99
C THR A 237 -15.67 -8.33 1.96
N LYS A 238 -15.31 -9.59 1.70
CA LYS A 238 -14.25 -10.28 2.42
C LYS A 238 -13.28 -10.97 1.47
N ILE A 239 -12.04 -11.11 1.92
CA ILE A 239 -11.06 -12.02 1.30
C ILE A 239 -10.90 -13.19 2.26
N ASN A 240 -11.33 -14.38 1.81
CA ASN A 240 -11.24 -15.62 2.56
C ASN A 240 -10.01 -16.40 2.12
N ILE A 241 -9.29 -16.94 3.10
CA ILE A 241 -8.15 -17.83 2.94
C ILE A 241 -8.53 -19.17 3.57
N TYR A 242 -8.30 -20.25 2.83
CA TYR A 242 -8.67 -21.60 3.22
C TYR A 242 -7.47 -22.52 3.23
N ASP A 243 -7.52 -23.53 4.09
CA ASP A 243 -6.63 -24.68 3.96
C ASP A 243 -7.06 -25.57 2.80
N ALA A 244 -6.11 -25.95 1.94
CA ALA A 244 -6.41 -26.60 0.67
C ALA A 244 -6.53 -28.12 0.82
N VAL A 245 -7.70 -28.65 0.47
CA VAL A 245 -7.92 -30.09 0.30
C VAL A 245 -7.60 -30.48 -1.14
N PHE A 246 -6.57 -31.29 -1.34
CA PHE A 246 -6.17 -31.76 -2.67
C PHE A 246 -6.87 -33.07 -3.07
N ARG A 247 -7.26 -33.16 -4.34
CA ARG A 247 -7.68 -34.44 -4.95
C ARG A 247 -6.44 -35.27 -5.30
N LYS A 248 -6.62 -36.58 -5.54
CA LYS A 248 -5.55 -37.50 -5.99
C LYS A 248 -4.77 -37.00 -7.22
N ASN A 249 -5.41 -36.21 -8.09
CA ASN A 249 -4.78 -35.65 -9.29
C ASN A 249 -4.02 -34.33 -9.04
N GLY A 250 -3.96 -33.84 -7.80
CA GLY A 250 -3.29 -32.60 -7.40
C GLY A 250 -4.12 -31.32 -7.61
N SER A 251 -5.37 -31.41 -8.06
CA SER A 251 -6.26 -30.24 -8.14
C SER A 251 -6.89 -29.89 -6.78
N ILE A 252 -7.18 -28.61 -6.55
CA ILE A 252 -7.86 -28.17 -5.33
C ILE A 252 -9.33 -28.61 -5.37
N SER A 253 -9.75 -29.27 -4.30
CA SER A 253 -11.12 -29.72 -4.11
C SER A 253 -12.04 -28.56 -3.73
N ALA A 254 -13.30 -28.62 -4.15
CA ALA A 254 -14.30 -27.68 -3.64
C ALA A 254 -14.50 -27.82 -2.10
N LYS A 255 -14.11 -28.96 -1.52
CA LYS A 255 -14.13 -29.18 -0.06
C LYS A 255 -13.24 -28.20 0.71
N SER A 256 -12.20 -27.62 0.10
CA SER A 256 -11.36 -26.60 0.74
C SER A 256 -12.18 -25.41 1.26
N LEU A 257 -13.31 -25.11 0.63
CA LEU A 257 -14.19 -24.00 1.01
C LEU A 257 -14.84 -24.19 2.39
N ASN A 258 -14.78 -25.40 2.95
CA ASN A 258 -15.24 -25.69 4.31
C ASN A 258 -14.14 -25.47 5.37
N ASN A 259 -12.89 -25.27 4.95
CA ASN A 259 -11.72 -25.16 5.82
C ASN A 259 -11.23 -23.70 5.86
N LEU A 260 -12.12 -22.77 6.23
CA LEU A 260 -11.75 -21.37 6.36
C LEU A 260 -10.74 -21.21 7.50
N THR A 261 -9.55 -20.72 7.18
CA THR A 261 -8.48 -20.49 8.18
C THR A 261 -8.38 -19.03 8.56
N HIS A 262 -8.59 -18.12 7.61
CA HIS A 262 -8.49 -16.70 7.86
C HIS A 262 -9.46 -15.91 6.99
N GLN A 263 -9.98 -14.81 7.51
CA GLN A 263 -10.91 -13.93 6.81
C GLN A 263 -10.53 -12.47 7.05
N VAL A 264 -10.32 -11.74 5.95
CA VAL A 264 -10.16 -10.29 5.97
C VAL A 264 -11.51 -9.66 5.65
N LYS A 265 -12.14 -9.01 6.64
CA LYS A 265 -13.39 -8.25 6.47
C LYS A 265 -13.05 -6.81 6.09
N ILE A 266 -13.56 -6.37 4.95
CA ILE A 266 -13.19 -5.08 4.35
C ILE A 266 -14.29 -4.04 4.61
N PRO A 267 -13.96 -2.87 5.18
CA PRO A 267 -14.94 -1.82 5.43
C PRO A 267 -15.58 -1.28 4.16
N ASN A 268 -16.87 -0.98 4.22
CA ASN A 268 -17.60 -0.40 3.08
C ASN A 268 -17.06 0.98 2.69
N THR A 269 -16.53 1.76 3.65
CA THR A 269 -15.92 3.07 3.39
C THR A 269 -14.72 2.96 2.46
N PHE A 270 -13.88 1.93 2.65
CA PHE A 270 -12.76 1.62 1.77
C PHE A 270 -13.24 1.21 0.38
N MET A 271 -14.23 0.31 0.31
CA MET A 271 -14.79 -0.14 -0.98
C MET A 271 -15.36 1.03 -1.80
N GLN A 272 -15.99 2.00 -1.16
CA GLN A 272 -16.46 3.24 -1.81
C GLN A 272 -15.29 4.07 -2.39
N ARG A 273 -14.20 4.23 -1.64
CA ARG A 273 -12.99 4.92 -2.14
C ARG A 273 -12.36 4.18 -3.32
N VAL A 274 -12.32 2.85 -3.25
CA VAL A 274 -11.86 1.99 -4.36
C VAL A 274 -12.75 2.16 -5.59
N GLU A 275 -14.07 2.22 -5.45
CA GLU A 275 -14.99 2.45 -6.57
C GLU A 275 -14.73 3.78 -7.28
N VAL A 276 -14.53 4.86 -6.51
CA VAL A 276 -14.19 6.18 -7.04
C VAL A 276 -12.85 6.13 -7.77
N TYR A 277 -11.84 5.49 -7.16
CA TYR A 277 -10.53 5.34 -7.77
C TYR A 277 -10.57 4.51 -9.06
N ASP A 278 -11.29 3.40 -9.08
CA ASP A 278 -11.46 2.54 -10.28
C ASP A 278 -12.09 3.31 -11.43
N LYS A 279 -13.11 4.13 -11.15
CA LYS A 279 -13.74 4.98 -12.17
C LYS A 279 -12.74 5.99 -12.75
N ALA A 280 -11.83 6.52 -11.92
CA ALA A 280 -10.86 7.52 -12.34
C ALA A 280 -9.62 6.91 -13.03
N GLN A 281 -9.12 5.78 -12.54
CA GLN A 281 -7.83 5.21 -12.95
C GLN A 281 -7.98 3.97 -13.83
N TYR A 282 -8.89 3.06 -13.51
CA TYR A 282 -9.06 1.82 -14.27
C TYR A 282 -9.87 2.03 -15.55
N GLU A 283 -11.03 2.70 -15.50
CA GLU A 283 -11.91 2.84 -16.66
C GLU A 283 -11.21 3.42 -17.90
N PRO A 284 -10.40 4.51 -17.82
CA PRO A 284 -9.67 5.04 -18.96
C PRO A 284 -8.68 4.03 -19.56
N ASN A 285 -8.10 3.19 -18.70
CA ASN A 285 -7.09 2.17 -19.03
C ASN A 285 -7.72 0.78 -19.26
N SER A 286 -9.04 0.65 -19.35
CA SER A 286 -9.70 -0.64 -19.50
C SER A 286 -9.69 -1.12 -20.97
N LEU A 287 -9.67 -2.43 -21.18
CA LEU A 287 -9.85 -3.01 -22.53
C LEU A 287 -11.22 -2.66 -23.13
N PHE A 288 -12.23 -2.55 -22.28
CA PHE A 288 -13.57 -2.19 -22.70
C PHE A 288 -13.64 -0.76 -23.23
N ASN A 289 -12.98 0.20 -22.58
CA ASN A 289 -12.90 1.58 -23.07
C ASN A 289 -12.20 1.65 -24.43
N GLU A 290 -11.09 0.94 -24.60
CA GLU A 290 -10.38 0.88 -25.89
C GLU A 290 -11.24 0.27 -26.99
N LEU A 291 -11.92 -0.84 -26.70
CA LEU A 291 -12.88 -1.45 -27.63
C LEU A 291 -14.00 -0.47 -28.01
N ARG A 292 -14.57 0.22 -27.02
CA ARG A 292 -15.63 1.21 -27.25
C ARG A 292 -15.17 2.35 -28.16
N LYS A 293 -13.96 2.89 -27.95
CA LYS A 293 -13.38 3.93 -28.80
C LYS A 293 -13.26 3.45 -30.25
N ARG A 294 -12.70 2.25 -30.46
CA ARG A 294 -12.58 1.66 -31.81
C ARG A 294 -13.93 1.45 -32.48
N LEU A 295 -14.92 0.91 -31.76
CA LEU A 295 -16.26 0.73 -32.32
C LEU A 295 -16.85 2.09 -32.74
N SER A 296 -16.71 3.12 -31.91
CA SER A 296 -17.21 4.46 -32.23
C SER A 296 -16.54 5.14 -33.43
N THR A 297 -15.26 4.85 -33.70
CA THR A 297 -14.57 5.35 -34.90
C THR A 297 -14.99 4.60 -36.17
N THR A 298 -15.44 3.35 -36.04
CA THR A 298 -15.87 2.53 -37.18
C THR A 298 -17.30 2.85 -37.62
N THR A 299 -18.13 3.40 -36.72
CA THR A 299 -19.53 3.77 -37.01
C THR A 299 -19.72 5.17 -37.59
N LYS A 300 -18.67 5.99 -37.76
CA LYS A 300 -18.79 7.24 -38.54
C LYS A 300 -18.79 6.87 -40.03
N PRO A 301 -19.89 7.10 -40.78
CA PRO A 301 -19.85 6.98 -42.23
C PRO A 301 -18.79 7.96 -42.74
N LYS A 302 -17.96 7.54 -43.70
CA LYS A 302 -17.35 8.50 -44.61
C LYS A 302 -18.53 9.24 -45.25
N SER A 303 -18.73 10.51 -44.88
CA SER A 303 -19.52 11.39 -45.72
C SER A 303 -18.84 11.39 -47.09
N SER A 304 -19.57 10.87 -48.07
CA SER A 304 -19.23 10.88 -49.48
C SER A 304 -18.87 12.30 -49.93
N GLU A 305 -17.63 12.48 -50.40
CA GLU A 305 -17.31 13.39 -51.50
C GLU A 305 -17.54 12.65 -52.82
#